data_AF-A0A842RCB9-F1
#
_entry.id   AF-A0A842RCB9-F1
#
_cell.length_a   1.000
_cell.length_b   1.000
_cell.length_c   1.000
_cell.angle_alpha   90.00
_cell.angle_beta   90.00
_cell.angle_gamma   90.00
#
_symmetry.space_group_name_H-M   'P 1'
#
loop_
_entity.id
_entity.type
_entity.pdbx_description
1 polymer ?
#
loop_
_entity_poly.entity_id
_entity_poly.type
_entity_poly.pdbx_seq_one_letter_code
_entity_poly.pdbx_strand_id
1 'polypeptide(L)'
;MKNYCVYQRILIISLLIVLSFIIIDQTRYSTNFHFQKLTENNSRDVMTFTENDEMSEINSLSFNKKNTMANTNDSDVDGLPDSWEEEYGCVIGIDDSQEDYDQDGLVNIDEYLLGCDPYNPDSDGDHYNDGFEANRGTDPTNSADHPHNMAAFGIAFTTSLIIILAALGIGIVSINRSKNSG
;
A
#
# COMPACT_ATOMS: atom_id res chain seq x y z
N MET A 1 -35.62 21.38 -26.08
CA MET A 1 -34.25 21.25 -26.63
C MET A 1 -33.19 22.00 -25.81
N LYS A 2 -33.39 23.25 -25.36
CA LYS A 2 -32.37 24.00 -24.59
C LYS A 2 -31.98 23.38 -23.24
N ASN A 3 -32.94 22.78 -22.52
CA ASN A 3 -32.69 22.19 -21.21
C ASN A 3 -31.79 20.95 -21.26
N TYR A 4 -31.92 20.12 -22.30
CA TYR A 4 -31.06 18.95 -22.51
C TYR A 4 -29.58 19.31 -22.66
N CYS A 5 -29.29 20.45 -23.32
CA CYS A 5 -27.92 20.94 -23.48
C CYS A 5 -27.29 21.40 -22.15
N VAL A 6 -28.10 21.94 -21.24
CA VAL A 6 -27.65 22.36 -19.90
C VAL A 6 -27.39 21.12 -19.02
N TYR A 7 -28.28 20.13 -19.03
CA TYR A 7 -28.09 18.88 -18.29
C TYR A 7 -26.84 18.11 -18.74
N GLN A 8 -26.60 18.03 -20.05
CA GLN A 8 -25.44 17.34 -20.60
C GLN A 8 -24.12 18.01 -20.18
N ARG A 9 -24.08 19.35 -20.07
CA ARG A 9 -22.90 20.08 -19.60
C ARG A 9 -22.64 19.86 -18.11
N ILE A 10 -23.68 19.85 -17.29
CA ILE A 10 -23.56 19.58 -15.84
C ILE A 10 -23.04 18.15 -15.62
N LEU A 11 -23.58 17.16 -16.34
CA LEU A 11 -23.14 15.77 -16.24
C LEU A 11 -21.65 15.61 -16.59
N ILE A 12 -21.19 16.26 -17.66
CA ILE A 12 -19.79 16.23 -18.09
C ILE A 12 -18.88 16.89 -17.05
N ILE A 13 -19.27 18.05 -16.50
CA ILE A 13 -18.48 18.74 -15.48
C ILE A 13 -18.36 17.89 -14.21
N SER A 14 -19.46 17.28 -13.76
CA SER A 14 -19.43 16.38 -12.60
C SER A 14 -18.54 15.16 -12.83
N LEU A 15 -18.55 14.56 -14.03
CA LEU A 15 -17.68 13.44 -14.38
C LEU A 15 -16.19 13.84 -14.38
N LEU A 16 -15.87 15.03 -14.90
CA LEU A 16 -14.50 15.54 -14.91
C LEU A 16 -13.97 15.84 -13.50
N ILE A 17 -14.81 16.33 -12.60
CA ILE A 17 -14.46 16.54 -11.19
C ILE A 17 -14.15 15.18 -10.53
N VAL A 18 -14.99 14.18 -10.73
CA VAL A 18 -14.77 12.82 -10.18
C VAL A 18 -13.47 12.22 -10.72
N LEU A 19 -13.21 12.31 -12.03
CA LEU A 19 -11.96 11.83 -12.63
C LEU A 19 -10.73 12.56 -12.09
N SER A 20 -10.84 13.86 -11.80
CA SER A 20 -9.73 14.63 -11.23
C SER A 20 -9.36 14.18 -9.81
N PHE A 21 -10.33 13.82 -8.97
CA PHE A 21 -10.07 13.28 -7.63
C PHE A 21 -9.42 11.90 -7.68
N ILE A 22 -9.84 11.04 -8.61
CA ILE A 22 -9.25 9.70 -8.83
C ILE A 22 -7.78 9.82 -9.24
N ILE A 23 -7.43 10.77 -10.11
CA ILE A 23 -6.05 10.97 -10.59
C ILE A 23 -5.14 11.51 -9.47
N ILE A 24 -5.64 12.41 -8.62
CA ILE A 24 -4.83 13.00 -7.53
C ILE A 24 -4.37 11.93 -6.53
N ASP A 25 -5.21 10.94 -6.22
CA ASP A 25 -4.89 9.83 -5.30
C ASP A 25 -3.71 8.98 -5.81
N GLN A 26 -3.72 8.63 -7.10
CA GLN A 26 -2.65 7.85 -7.75
C GLN A 26 -1.27 8.54 -7.70
N THR A 27 -1.24 9.88 -7.71
CA THR A 27 0.02 10.65 -7.74
C THR A 27 0.69 10.83 -6.37
N ARG A 28 -0.08 10.74 -5.27
CA ARG A 28 0.47 10.79 -3.90
C ARG A 28 1.19 9.50 -3.52
N TYR A 29 0.82 8.41 -4.18
CA TYR A 29 1.33 7.07 -3.96
C TYR A 29 2.78 6.88 -4.50
N SER A 30 3.10 7.43 -5.68
CA SER A 30 4.41 7.21 -6.32
C SER A 30 5.60 7.88 -5.62
N THR A 31 5.40 8.90 -4.79
CA THR A 31 6.51 9.63 -4.14
C THR A 31 6.83 9.17 -2.72
N ASN A 32 5.93 8.42 -2.06
CA ASN A 32 6.12 8.00 -0.68
C ASN A 32 6.87 6.66 -0.54
N PHE A 33 6.85 5.80 -1.56
CA PHE A 33 7.62 4.55 -1.60
C PHE A 33 9.14 4.77 -1.51
N HIS A 34 9.65 5.95 -1.89
CA HIS A 34 11.09 6.22 -1.93
C HIS A 34 11.66 6.93 -0.70
N PHE A 35 10.83 7.41 0.24
CA PHE A 35 11.30 8.30 1.31
C PHE A 35 11.35 7.71 2.72
N GLN A 36 10.79 6.52 2.95
CA GLN A 36 10.80 5.91 4.29
C GLN A 36 12.00 4.98 4.55
N LYS A 37 12.79 4.62 3.52
CA LYS A 37 13.90 3.64 3.65
C LYS A 37 15.28 4.24 4.01
N LEU A 38 15.38 5.53 4.38
CA LEU A 38 16.67 6.20 4.61
C LEU A 38 16.86 6.89 5.96
N THR A 39 15.94 6.79 6.92
CA THR A 39 16.09 7.48 8.22
C THR A 39 16.35 6.60 9.43
N GLU A 40 16.46 5.28 9.27
CA GLU A 40 16.73 4.37 10.40
C GLU A 40 18.13 3.73 10.40
N ASN A 41 19.03 4.15 9.50
CA ASN A 41 20.40 3.63 9.42
C ASN A 41 21.48 4.59 9.93
N ASN A 42 21.12 5.62 10.71
CA ASN A 42 22.10 6.60 11.19
C ASN A 42 21.98 6.86 12.69
N SER A 43 22.58 5.97 13.49
CA SER A 43 23.22 6.22 14.80
C SER A 43 23.36 4.85 15.50
N ARG A 44 24.53 4.20 15.55
CA ARG A 44 25.57 4.32 16.61
C ARG A 44 26.61 3.22 16.36
N ASP A 45 27.93 3.34 16.49
CA ASP A 45 28.86 4.41 16.80
C ASP A 45 30.23 3.98 16.26
N VAL A 46 30.85 4.85 15.45
CA VAL A 46 32.28 4.81 15.13
C VAL A 46 33.02 5.43 16.31
N MET A 47 33.80 4.63 17.05
CA MET A 47 34.80 5.17 17.98
C MET A 47 36.19 4.58 17.67
N THR A 48 37.16 5.48 17.72
CA THR A 48 38.49 5.49 17.12
C THR A 48 39.53 4.61 17.81
N PHE A 49 40.49 4.16 17.01
CA PHE A 49 41.68 3.39 17.37
C PHE A 49 42.49 3.98 18.53
N THR A 50 42.98 3.11 19.41
CA THR A 50 44.26 3.31 20.10
C THR A 50 45.22 2.24 19.62
N GLU A 51 46.33 2.70 19.05
CA GLU A 51 47.41 1.95 18.43
C GLU A 51 48.16 1.05 19.43
N ASN A 52 48.91 0.11 18.86
CA ASN A 52 50.01 -0.69 19.43
C ASN A 52 49.61 -2.10 19.92
N ASP A 53 49.61 -3.08 19.01
CA ASP A 53 50.69 -4.09 18.96
C ASP A 53 50.46 -5.08 17.79
N GLU A 54 51.51 -5.24 16.98
CA GLU A 54 51.78 -6.32 16.01
C GLU A 54 50.92 -6.45 14.74
N MET A 55 51.36 -5.72 13.71
CA MET A 55 51.00 -5.93 12.30
C MET A 55 51.84 -7.07 11.72
N SER A 56 51.32 -8.30 11.73
CA SER A 56 51.82 -9.37 10.86
C SER A 56 50.66 -10.06 10.14
N GLU A 57 50.64 -9.89 8.82
CA GLU A 57 49.99 -10.78 7.85
C GLU A 57 48.49 -10.57 7.63
N ILE A 58 48.13 -9.60 6.76
CA ILE A 58 47.32 -9.81 5.53
C ILE A 58 47.04 -8.47 4.83
N ASN A 59 47.77 -8.18 3.75
CA ASN A 59 47.41 -7.14 2.78
C ASN A 59 46.67 -7.80 1.61
N SER A 60 45.35 -7.96 1.71
CA SER A 60 44.36 -7.89 0.62
C SER A 60 43.01 -8.40 1.13
N LEU A 61 41.94 -7.61 0.95
CA LEU A 61 40.53 -7.92 1.27
C LEU A 61 40.13 -7.80 2.76
N SER A 62 40.20 -6.59 3.31
CA SER A 62 39.35 -6.21 4.46
C SER A 62 38.34 -5.16 4.02
N PHE A 63 37.35 -5.60 3.23
CA PHE A 63 36.05 -4.94 3.22
C PHE A 63 35.31 -5.47 4.45
N ASN A 64 35.36 -4.71 5.55
CA ASN A 64 34.53 -4.84 6.75
C ASN A 64 34.13 -6.27 7.18
N LYS A 65 35.10 -7.08 7.59
CA LYS A 65 34.86 -8.21 8.52
C LYS A 65 34.59 -7.66 9.93
N LYS A 66 33.48 -6.95 10.09
CA LYS A 66 32.94 -6.48 11.38
C LYS A 66 31.46 -6.85 11.57
N ASN A 67 31.04 -7.98 10.98
CA ASN A 67 29.83 -8.69 11.41
C ASN A 67 30.06 -10.20 11.68
N THR A 68 31.30 -10.61 11.96
CA THR A 68 31.61 -12.02 12.29
C THR A 68 31.64 -12.23 13.80
N MET A 69 30.50 -11.99 14.44
CA MET A 69 30.11 -12.67 15.67
C MET A 69 28.69 -13.19 15.45
N ALA A 70 28.58 -14.35 14.80
CA ALA A 70 27.39 -15.19 14.76
C ALA A 70 26.08 -14.49 14.33
N ASN A 71 25.91 -14.24 13.03
CA ASN A 71 24.57 -14.36 12.43
C ASN A 71 24.26 -15.86 12.32
N THR A 72 24.13 -16.55 13.44
CA THR A 72 23.82 -18.00 13.48
C THR A 72 22.34 -18.28 13.26
N ASN A 73 21.56 -17.24 13.00
CA ASN A 73 20.10 -17.29 12.95
C ASN A 73 19.58 -16.72 11.62
N ASP A 74 20.40 -16.69 10.58
CA ASP A 74 20.07 -16.27 9.21
C ASP A 74 21.16 -16.90 8.33
N SER A 75 20.83 -18.08 7.82
CA SER A 75 21.74 -19.08 7.27
C SER A 75 22.21 -18.74 5.86
N ASP A 76 21.40 -18.02 5.08
CA ASP A 76 21.70 -17.56 3.72
C ASP A 76 22.06 -16.07 3.64
N VAL A 77 21.86 -15.31 4.72
CA VAL A 77 22.19 -13.89 4.81
C VAL A 77 21.33 -13.05 3.85
N ASP A 78 20.07 -13.45 3.67
CA ASP A 78 19.10 -12.71 2.83
C ASP A 78 18.32 -11.62 3.61
N GLY A 79 18.44 -11.65 4.94
CA GLY A 79 17.78 -10.71 5.85
C GLY A 79 16.53 -11.26 6.53
N LEU A 80 16.12 -12.48 6.22
CA LEU A 80 15.12 -13.26 6.94
C LEU A 80 15.81 -14.11 8.02
N PRO A 81 15.37 -14.05 9.28
CA PRO A 81 15.91 -14.93 10.30
C PRO A 81 15.44 -16.38 10.12
N ASP A 82 16.35 -17.35 10.30
CA ASP A 82 16.07 -18.81 10.33
C ASP A 82 14.87 -19.14 11.22
N SER A 83 14.69 -18.40 12.33
CA SER A 83 13.56 -18.61 13.24
C SER A 83 12.21 -18.18 12.67
N TRP A 84 12.18 -17.13 11.86
CA TRP A 84 10.98 -16.69 11.16
C TRP A 84 10.65 -17.65 10.01
N GLU A 85 11.69 -18.05 9.26
CA GLU A 85 11.53 -19.07 8.23
C GLU A 85 11.02 -20.41 8.80
N GLU A 86 11.53 -20.83 9.96
CA GLU A 86 11.03 -22.02 10.67
C GLU A 86 9.58 -21.87 11.15
N GLU A 87 9.18 -20.68 11.60
CA GLU A 87 7.84 -20.39 12.12
C GLU A 87 6.77 -20.46 11.02
N TYR A 88 7.03 -19.84 9.88
CA TYR A 88 6.09 -19.80 8.76
C TYR A 88 6.27 -20.95 7.76
N GLY A 89 7.35 -21.72 7.87
CA GLY A 89 7.63 -22.87 7.00
C GLY A 89 8.31 -22.52 5.68
N CYS A 90 8.99 -21.37 5.62
CA CYS A 90 9.88 -20.95 4.53
C CYS A 90 11.15 -21.82 4.49
N VAL A 91 12.01 -21.62 3.48
CA VAL A 91 13.12 -22.54 3.22
C VAL A 91 14.45 -21.99 3.73
N ILE A 92 14.80 -22.36 4.97
CA ILE A 92 16.07 -22.00 5.61
C ILE A 92 17.28 -22.25 4.69
N GLY A 93 18.08 -21.21 4.47
CA GLY A 93 19.32 -21.28 3.72
C GLY A 93 19.15 -21.13 2.21
N ILE A 94 18.00 -20.61 1.78
CA ILE A 94 17.75 -20.13 0.42
C ILE A 94 17.31 -18.67 0.50
N ASP A 95 18.02 -17.79 -0.19
CA ASP A 95 17.60 -16.39 -0.39
C ASP A 95 16.24 -16.36 -1.13
N ASP A 96 15.18 -16.19 -0.34
CA ASP A 96 13.79 -16.08 -0.78
C ASP A 96 13.15 -14.76 -0.32
N SER A 97 13.94 -13.87 0.31
CA SER A 97 13.56 -12.53 0.76
C SER A 97 12.77 -11.68 -0.25
N GLN A 98 12.96 -11.89 -1.56
CA GLN A 98 12.29 -11.17 -2.65
C GLN A 98 11.18 -11.96 -3.35
N GLU A 99 10.89 -13.18 -2.89
CA GLU A 99 9.75 -13.96 -3.36
C GLU A 99 8.45 -13.43 -2.71
N ASP A 100 7.33 -13.84 -3.30
CA ASP A 100 5.96 -13.47 -2.93
C ASP A 100 5.15 -14.77 -2.98
N TYR A 101 5.04 -15.43 -1.82
CA TYR A 101 4.57 -16.81 -1.74
C TYR A 101 3.05 -16.93 -1.91
N ASP A 102 2.29 -15.96 -1.46
CA ASP A 102 0.83 -15.92 -1.56
C ASP A 102 0.30 -15.10 -2.76
N GLN A 103 1.20 -14.41 -3.46
CA GLN A 103 0.96 -13.65 -4.70
C GLN A 103 0.08 -12.43 -4.51
N ASP A 104 0.19 -11.78 -3.36
CA ASP A 104 -0.59 -10.60 -3.02
C ASP A 104 0.10 -9.27 -3.40
N GLY A 105 1.39 -9.35 -3.75
CA GLY A 105 2.23 -8.23 -4.15
C GLY A 105 3.09 -7.63 -3.04
N LEU A 106 3.11 -8.21 -1.85
CA LEU A 106 4.06 -7.96 -0.76
C LEU A 106 5.13 -9.07 -0.77
N VAL A 107 6.42 -8.71 -0.70
CA VAL A 107 7.50 -9.71 -0.70
C VAL A 107 7.83 -10.16 0.71
N ASN A 108 8.35 -11.38 0.87
CA ASN A 108 8.65 -12.02 2.16
C ASN A 108 9.41 -11.11 3.15
N ILE A 109 10.42 -10.35 2.68
CA ILE A 109 11.16 -9.43 3.56
C ILE A 109 10.30 -8.28 4.08
N ASP A 110 9.36 -7.79 3.27
CA ASP A 110 8.45 -6.72 3.69
C ASP A 110 7.35 -7.30 4.58
N GLU A 111 6.90 -8.53 4.35
CA GLU A 111 5.98 -9.27 5.23
C GLU A 111 6.57 -9.50 6.62
N TYR A 112 7.83 -9.94 6.70
CA TYR A 112 8.57 -10.07 7.96
C TYR A 112 8.61 -8.74 8.73
N LEU A 113 8.86 -7.63 8.03
CA LEU A 113 8.94 -6.31 8.65
C LEU A 113 7.58 -5.77 9.11
N LEU A 114 6.50 -6.14 8.43
CA LEU A 114 5.13 -5.73 8.74
C LEU A 114 4.42 -6.68 9.71
N GLY A 115 4.94 -7.89 9.90
CA GLY A 115 4.32 -8.93 10.74
C GLY A 115 3.18 -9.68 10.05
N CYS A 116 3.19 -9.72 8.72
CA CYS A 116 2.26 -10.47 7.89
C CYS A 116 2.64 -11.96 7.82
N ASP A 117 1.70 -12.79 7.39
CA ASP A 117 1.90 -14.21 7.12
C ASP A 117 2.22 -14.42 5.62
N PRO A 118 3.44 -14.89 5.26
CA PRO A 118 3.89 -15.02 3.87
C PRO A 118 3.09 -16.02 3.03
N TYR A 119 2.20 -16.80 3.65
CA TYR A 119 1.34 -17.73 2.95
C TYR A 119 -0.14 -17.34 2.99
N ASN A 120 -0.47 -16.16 3.51
CA ASN A 120 -1.83 -15.70 3.64
C ASN A 120 -2.01 -14.27 3.11
N PRO A 121 -2.69 -14.11 1.96
CA PRO A 121 -2.79 -12.82 1.27
C PRO A 121 -3.79 -11.85 1.91
N ASP A 122 -4.11 -12.03 3.20
CA ASP A 122 -5.06 -11.24 4.01
C ASP A 122 -4.82 -11.65 5.48
N SER A 123 -3.74 -11.13 6.07
CA SER A 123 -3.23 -11.55 7.38
C SER A 123 -4.19 -11.28 8.53
N ASP A 124 -4.99 -10.22 8.44
CA ASP A 124 -5.94 -9.83 9.49
C ASP A 124 -7.39 -10.29 9.22
N GLY A 125 -7.67 -10.80 8.03
CA GLY A 125 -8.94 -11.43 7.64
C GLY A 125 -10.06 -10.43 7.34
N ASP A 126 -9.74 -9.21 6.92
CA ASP A 126 -10.71 -8.15 6.66
C ASP A 126 -11.19 -8.04 5.20
N HIS A 127 -10.66 -8.90 4.33
CA HIS A 127 -10.89 -9.00 2.88
C HIS A 127 -10.14 -7.98 2.01
N TYR A 128 -9.17 -7.26 2.55
CA TYR A 128 -8.14 -6.56 1.78
C TYR A 128 -6.84 -7.37 1.87
N ASN A 129 -6.09 -7.41 0.77
CA ASN A 129 -4.82 -8.12 0.79
C ASN A 129 -3.68 -7.24 1.30
N ASP A 130 -2.74 -7.83 2.02
CA ASP A 130 -1.66 -7.14 2.72
C ASP A 130 -0.87 -6.24 1.78
N GLY A 131 -0.54 -6.73 0.59
CA GLY A 131 0.13 -5.98 -0.47
C GLY A 131 -0.68 -4.76 -0.94
N PHE A 132 -2.01 -4.83 -0.96
CA PHE A 132 -2.86 -3.66 -1.25
C PHE A 132 -2.94 -2.68 -0.07
N GLU A 133 -2.97 -3.18 1.15
CA GLU A 133 -3.02 -2.36 2.36
C GLU A 133 -1.70 -1.61 2.59
N ALA A 134 -0.58 -2.31 2.51
CA ALA A 134 0.77 -1.74 2.55
C ALA A 134 0.94 -0.67 1.46
N ASN A 135 0.42 -0.94 0.26
CA ASN A 135 0.38 0.01 -0.86
C ASN A 135 -0.48 1.25 -0.54
N ARG A 136 -1.57 1.08 0.21
CA ARG A 136 -2.44 2.17 0.65
C ARG A 136 -1.96 2.88 1.92
N GLY A 137 -0.91 2.36 2.55
CA GLY A 137 -0.36 2.88 3.80
C GLY A 137 -1.25 2.62 5.01
N THR A 138 -2.07 1.58 4.93
CA THR A 138 -2.83 1.04 6.06
C THR A 138 -2.07 -0.14 6.67
N ASP A 139 -2.46 -0.57 7.88
CA ASP A 139 -1.80 -1.65 8.62
C ASP A 139 -2.42 -3.01 8.28
N PRO A 140 -1.71 -3.89 7.54
CA PRO A 140 -2.23 -5.19 7.07
C PRO A 140 -2.44 -6.23 8.18
N THR A 141 -2.05 -5.90 9.41
CA THR A 141 -2.25 -6.77 10.58
C THR A 141 -3.42 -6.31 11.45
N ASN A 142 -4.16 -5.30 11.02
CA ASN A 142 -5.20 -4.64 11.78
C ASN A 142 -6.48 -4.43 10.96
N SER A 143 -7.41 -5.37 11.11
CA SER A 143 -8.71 -5.39 10.41
C SER A 143 -9.61 -4.16 10.58
N ALA A 144 -9.24 -3.20 11.43
CA ALA A 144 -9.93 -1.92 11.57
C ALA A 144 -9.26 -0.76 10.80
N ASP A 145 -8.01 -0.93 10.38
CA ASP A 145 -7.22 0.04 9.62
C ASP A 145 -7.04 -0.46 8.19
N HIS A 146 -8.07 -0.24 7.38
CA HIS A 146 -8.13 -0.75 6.02
C HIS A 146 -8.48 0.33 5.00
N PRO A 147 -8.15 0.17 3.72
CA PRO A 147 -8.38 1.19 2.71
C PRO A 147 -9.87 1.49 2.52
N HIS A 148 -10.24 2.77 2.56
CA HIS A 148 -11.60 3.16 2.24
C HIS A 148 -11.89 3.01 0.73
N ASN A 149 -12.82 2.14 0.37
CA ASN A 149 -13.24 1.90 -1.01
C ASN A 149 -14.05 3.08 -1.61
N MET A 150 -13.38 4.16 -2.01
CA MET A 150 -14.04 5.35 -2.59
C MET A 150 -14.94 5.02 -3.81
N ALA A 151 -14.70 3.91 -4.50
CA ALA A 151 -15.53 3.41 -5.60
C ALA A 151 -16.95 3.01 -5.14
N ALA A 152 -17.10 2.31 -4.01
CA ALA A 152 -18.41 1.88 -3.52
C ALA A 152 -19.25 3.07 -3.04
N PHE A 153 -18.62 4.02 -2.34
CA PHE A 153 -19.27 5.27 -1.96
C PHE A 153 -19.64 6.10 -3.20
N GLY A 154 -18.75 6.23 -4.18
CA GLY A 154 -19.00 6.96 -5.42
C GLY A 154 -20.21 6.44 -6.20
N ILE A 155 -20.39 5.12 -6.31
CA ILE A 155 -21.54 4.51 -6.99
C ILE A 155 -22.83 4.72 -6.20
N ALA A 156 -22.81 4.56 -4.87
CA ALA A 156 -23.97 4.79 -4.01
C ALA A 156 -24.45 6.25 -4.04
N PHE A 157 -23.53 7.22 -4.01
CA PHE A 157 -23.86 8.64 -4.10
C PHE A 157 -24.36 9.04 -5.49
N THR A 158 -23.74 8.52 -6.57
CA THR A 158 -24.14 8.88 -7.94
C THR A 158 -25.49 8.29 -8.32
N THR A 159 -25.76 7.02 -7.99
CA THR A 159 -27.07 6.40 -8.23
C THR A 159 -28.17 7.09 -7.44
N SER A 160 -27.92 7.38 -6.16
CA SER A 160 -28.85 8.12 -5.30
C SER A 160 -29.12 9.54 -5.83
N LEU A 161 -28.07 10.25 -6.30
CA LEU A 161 -28.21 11.58 -6.91
C LEU A 161 -29.01 11.53 -8.22
N ILE A 162 -28.77 10.54 -9.08
CA ILE A 162 -29.50 10.36 -10.35
C ILE A 162 -30.99 10.10 -10.08
N ILE A 163 -31.31 9.26 -9.09
CA ILE A 163 -32.70 8.97 -8.69
C ILE A 163 -33.39 10.23 -8.16
N ILE A 164 -32.71 11.01 -7.32
CA ILE A 164 -33.24 12.28 -6.78
C ILE A 164 -33.52 13.28 -7.91
N LEU A 165 -32.59 13.43 -8.86
CA LEU A 165 -32.76 14.34 -10.00
C LEU A 165 -33.88 13.89 -10.95
N ALA A 166 -34.03 12.58 -11.18
CA ALA A 166 -35.13 12.03 -11.96
C ALA A 166 -36.50 12.30 -11.30
N ALA A 167 -36.60 12.13 -9.98
CA ALA A 167 -37.82 12.40 -9.23
C ALA A 167 -38.22 13.88 -9.27
N LEU A 168 -37.26 14.80 -9.12
CA LEU A 168 -37.50 16.25 -9.24
C LEU A 168 -37.90 16.64 -10.67
N GLY A 169 -37.29 16.02 -11.70
CA GLY A 169 -37.62 16.26 -13.10
C GLY A 169 -39.05 15.82 -13.47
N ILE A 170 -39.48 14.66 -12.98
CA ILE A 170 -40.85 14.13 -13.20
C ILE A 170 -41.89 15.03 -12.50
N GLY A 171 -41.59 15.53 -11.30
CA GLY A 171 -42.50 16.42 -10.56
C GLY A 171 -42.82 17.73 -11.30
N ILE A 172 -41.82 18.35 -11.95
CA ILE A 172 -42.01 19.61 -12.70
C ILE A 172 -42.89 19.41 -13.94
N VAL A 173 -42.76 18.28 -14.63
CA VAL A 173 -43.57 17.94 -15.81
C VAL A 173 -45.04 17.75 -15.43
N SER A 174 -45.33 17.09 -14.31
CA SER A 174 -46.69 16.88 -13.81
C SER A 174 -47.39 18.19 -13.41
N ILE A 175 -46.67 19.13 -12.79
CA ILE A 175 -47.22 20.44 -12.41
C ILE A 175 -47.55 21.30 -13.64
N ASN A 176 -46.71 21.28 -14.68
CA ASN A 176 -46.97 22.05 -15.91
C ASN A 176 -48.15 21.51 -16.72
N ARG A 177 -48.41 20.19 -16.66
CA ARG A 177 -49.56 19.59 -17.34
C ARG A 177 -50.90 20.01 -16.71
N SER A 178 -50.92 20.24 -15.40
CA SER A 178 -52.12 20.70 -14.67
C SER A 178 -52.46 22.19 -14.90
N LYS A 179 -51.49 23.03 -15.31
CA LYS A 179 -51.73 24.46 -15.56
C LYS A 179 -52.17 24.79 -16.99
N ASN A 180 -51.99 23.85 -17.93
CA ASN A 180 -52.32 24.03 -19.35
C ASN A 180 -53.68 23.43 -19.76
N SER A 181 -54.47 22.94 -18.80
CA SER A 181 -55.78 22.30 -19.03
C SER A 181 -56.97 23.12 -18.51
N GLY A 182 -56.78 24.43 -18.28
CA GLY A 182 -57.82 25.38 -17.87
C GLY A 182 -58.00 26.49 -18.89
#